data_AF-A0A4R9ENS3-F1
#
_entry.id   AF-A0A4R9ENS3-F1
#
_cell.length_a   1.000
_cell.length_b   1.000
_cell.length_c   1.000
_cell.angle_alpha   90.00
_cell.angle_beta   90.00
_cell.angle_gamma   90.00
#
_symmetry.space_group_name_H-M   'P 1'
#
loop_
_entity.id
_entity.type
_entity.pdbx_description
1 polymer ?
#
loop_
_entity_poly.entity_id
_entity_poly.type
_entity_poly.pdbx_seq_one_letter_code
_entity_poly.pdbx_strand_id
1 'polypeptide(L)'
;MSPFKRPRLGRWLTSKADEFDVIIAAKMDRLTRRSMHFNELLEWAQENGKYIVCVEEGFDLSTPQGKMMARMTAVFAEAEWDTIQARILNGVQSRLENRSWLTGAPPTGYRIKAVEGGKRKVLEIDQDFHPYVEEIFTRVREGQSTHRIARDFNGRGVLTWGDHLRKLKGEETKGTQWQSTIINKFIRSSWVPGIYTYKGEAVLDDDGEPIILPEKPLASMDEWTDLVDRIKPAPKPEGMESRTSTKSLLAGIARCGGCGAPVTSLLNSGHTKKDGTKVPGHRYYRCSNKFKGGACTSGLYVRADVLDTWVDQEIRGIVGKWDMYERAGTGPSQARELESARARLEKLEADFLAGEYDGAGQEDSYRRMHKSLSGKVALLAKQEEERANPELKSTGKKYGEVWEAKDQEDRREFLRTYDVKIWAWNKGTDEGQKGMVMDLGDIQVMANELALSRPGKKGKTARLVISHNVPEEYRWKALAFAKS
;
A
#
# COMPACT_ATOMS: atom_id res chain seq x y z
N MET A 1 21.38 57.16 -11.61
CA MET A 1 21.43 57.85 -10.32
C MET A 1 21.41 56.81 -9.22
N SER A 2 22.34 56.90 -8.25
CA SER A 2 22.43 55.94 -7.13
C SER A 2 21.20 56.07 -6.21
N PRO A 3 20.66 54.96 -5.66
CA PRO A 3 19.53 54.94 -4.72
C PRO A 3 19.70 55.91 -3.54
N PHE A 4 20.92 56.02 -3.01
CA PHE A 4 21.27 56.88 -1.87
C PHE A 4 21.19 58.38 -2.18
N LYS A 5 21.26 58.75 -3.47
CA LYS A 5 21.15 60.14 -3.93
C LYS A 5 19.74 60.51 -4.39
N ARG A 6 18.76 59.60 -4.29
CA ARG A 6 17.37 59.88 -4.65
C ARG A 6 16.68 60.64 -3.51
N PRO A 7 16.05 61.80 -3.76
CA PRO A 7 15.56 62.66 -2.67
C PRO A 7 14.58 61.99 -1.69
N ARG A 8 13.71 61.10 -2.20
CA ARG A 8 12.74 60.37 -1.36
C ARG A 8 13.33 59.09 -0.77
N LEU A 9 13.92 58.22 -1.60
CA LEU A 9 14.44 56.93 -1.16
C LEU A 9 15.74 57.06 -0.35
N GLY A 10 16.67 57.91 -0.80
CA GLY A 10 17.96 58.10 -0.16
C GLY A 10 17.88 58.61 1.27
N ARG A 11 16.86 59.42 1.61
CA ARG A 11 16.62 59.86 3.00
C ARG A 11 16.34 58.68 3.94
N TRP A 12 15.60 57.68 3.47
CA TRP A 12 15.35 56.45 4.23
C TRP A 12 16.63 55.64 4.36
N LEU A 13 17.37 55.44 3.26
CA LEU A 13 18.61 54.65 3.25
C LEU A 13 19.80 55.27 4.01
N THR A 14 19.68 56.47 4.57
CA THR A 14 20.80 57.14 5.24
C THR A 14 20.40 57.62 6.62
N SER A 15 19.52 58.61 6.70
CA SER A 15 19.17 59.28 7.98
C SER A 15 18.13 58.55 8.82
N LYS A 16 17.43 57.57 8.23
CA LYS A 16 16.32 56.85 8.87
C LYS A 16 16.46 55.34 8.72
N ALA A 17 17.68 54.86 8.47
CA ALA A 17 17.94 53.44 8.21
C ALA A 17 17.49 52.57 9.39
N ASP A 18 17.63 53.07 10.62
CA ASP A 18 17.23 52.36 11.84
C ASP A 18 15.70 52.35 12.08
N GLU A 19 14.92 53.13 11.32
CA GLU A 19 13.47 53.24 11.50
C GLU A 19 12.66 52.18 10.71
N PHE A 20 13.31 51.39 9.86
CA PHE A 20 12.65 50.34 9.06
C PHE A 20 13.58 49.17 8.83
N ASP A 21 13.00 48.00 8.58
CA ASP A 21 13.75 46.78 8.33
C ASP A 21 13.58 46.26 6.90
N VAL A 22 12.54 46.70 6.18
CA VAL A 22 12.17 46.17 4.86
C VAL A 22 11.82 47.26 3.86
N ILE A 23 12.33 47.13 2.65
CA ILE A 23 12.05 47.96 1.47
C ILE A 23 11.26 47.12 0.48
N ILE A 24 10.04 47.54 0.16
CA ILE A 24 9.15 46.84 -0.77
C ILE A 24 8.94 47.72 -2.02
N ALA A 25 9.07 47.11 -3.20
CA ALA A 25 8.82 47.75 -4.49
C ALA A 25 8.01 46.85 -5.41
N ALA A 26 7.23 47.43 -6.32
CA ALA A 26 6.48 46.65 -7.31
C ALA A 26 7.41 45.92 -8.30
N LYS A 27 8.45 46.61 -8.80
CA LYS A 27 9.46 46.11 -9.74
C LYS A 27 10.85 46.64 -9.37
N MET A 28 11.90 45.96 -9.84
CA MET A 28 13.29 46.33 -9.54
C MET A 28 13.63 47.74 -10.03
N ASP A 29 13.10 48.14 -11.19
CA ASP A 29 13.34 49.42 -11.84
C ASP A 29 12.85 50.65 -11.02
N ARG A 30 11.95 50.42 -10.06
CA ARG A 30 11.45 51.43 -9.12
C ARG A 30 12.47 51.77 -8.04
N LEU A 31 13.32 50.83 -7.66
CA LEU A 31 14.42 51.05 -6.72
C LEU A 31 15.64 51.64 -7.41
N THR A 32 16.00 51.10 -8.57
CA THR A 32 17.07 51.64 -9.41
C THR A 32 16.88 51.27 -10.88
N ARG A 33 17.19 52.21 -11.77
CA ARG A 33 17.16 51.99 -13.23
C ARG A 33 18.45 51.40 -13.79
N ARG A 34 19.46 51.13 -12.94
CA ARG A 34 20.76 50.56 -13.32
C ARG A 34 21.13 49.43 -12.36
N SER A 35 21.53 48.29 -12.92
CA SER A 35 21.84 47.05 -12.19
C SER A 35 23.03 47.18 -11.23
N MET A 36 24.09 47.90 -11.59
CA MET A 36 25.23 48.11 -10.68
C MET A 36 24.82 48.80 -9.37
N HIS A 37 23.94 49.81 -9.46
CA HIS A 37 23.46 50.47 -8.26
C HIS A 37 22.41 49.64 -7.49
N PHE A 38 21.93 48.53 -8.07
CA PHE A 38 21.09 47.58 -7.35
C PHE A 38 21.96 46.69 -6.47
N ASN A 39 23.11 46.24 -7.00
CA ASN A 39 24.10 45.50 -6.21
C ASN A 39 24.64 46.34 -5.04
N GLU A 40 24.95 47.62 -5.27
CA GLU A 40 25.34 48.55 -4.19
C GLU A 40 24.24 48.67 -3.11
N LEU A 41 22.97 48.68 -3.52
CA LEU A 41 21.84 48.74 -2.60
C LEU A 41 21.65 47.41 -1.84
N LEU A 42 21.96 46.28 -2.49
CA LEU A 42 21.88 44.94 -1.91
C LEU A 42 22.98 44.71 -0.88
N GLU A 43 24.23 45.08 -1.20
CA GLU A 43 25.36 45.05 -0.28
C GLU A 43 25.11 45.95 0.92
N TRP A 44 24.69 47.19 0.70
CA TRP A 44 24.33 48.10 1.79
C TRP A 44 23.21 47.53 2.67
N ALA A 45 22.16 46.95 2.06
CA ALA A 45 21.06 46.36 2.81
C ALA A 45 21.53 45.17 3.65
N GLN A 46 22.43 44.33 3.11
CA GLN A 46 23.04 43.23 3.85
C GLN A 46 23.90 43.72 5.01
N GLU A 47 24.74 44.74 4.80
CA GLU A 47 25.59 45.33 5.83
C GLU A 47 24.79 46.01 6.96
N ASN A 48 23.61 46.54 6.65
CA ASN A 48 22.74 47.26 7.59
C ASN A 48 21.54 46.41 8.08
N GLY A 49 21.52 45.11 7.76
CA GLY A 49 20.46 44.19 8.21
C GLY A 49 19.06 44.47 7.66
N LYS A 50 18.96 45.02 6.44
CA LYS A 50 17.71 45.40 5.76
C LYS A 50 17.34 44.43 4.64
N TYR A 51 16.05 44.29 4.35
CA TYR A 51 15.54 43.40 3.29
C TYR A 51 14.92 44.18 2.12
N ILE A 52 15.09 43.67 0.89
CA ILE A 52 14.52 44.28 -0.33
C ILE A 52 13.65 43.26 -1.06
N VAL A 53 12.39 43.62 -1.35
CA VAL A 53 11.40 42.74 -2.00
C VAL A 53 10.81 43.42 -3.25
N CYS A 54 10.80 42.71 -4.38
CA CYS A 54 10.16 43.12 -5.63
C CYS A 54 9.01 42.17 -6.00
N VAL A 55 7.81 42.70 -6.26
CA VAL A 55 6.57 41.91 -6.27
C VAL A 55 6.23 41.28 -7.65
N GLU A 56 6.70 41.82 -8.78
CA GLU A 56 6.18 41.46 -10.12
C GLU A 56 7.10 40.66 -11.09
N GLU A 57 8.37 40.33 -10.79
CA GLU A 57 9.28 39.77 -11.82
C GLU A 57 9.36 38.23 -11.85
N GLY A 58 8.66 37.62 -12.83
CA GLY A 58 8.93 36.28 -13.35
C GLY A 58 10.12 36.28 -14.32
N PHE A 59 11.06 35.36 -14.15
CA PHE A 59 12.34 35.34 -14.87
C PHE A 59 12.22 34.76 -16.30
N ASP A 60 12.80 35.44 -17.30
CA ASP A 60 12.90 34.97 -18.70
C ASP A 60 14.19 34.18 -18.95
N LEU A 61 14.08 32.85 -19.06
CA LEU A 61 15.17 31.90 -19.27
C LEU A 61 15.74 31.87 -20.70
N SER A 62 15.22 32.68 -21.62
CA SER A 62 15.73 32.75 -23.00
C SER A 62 16.97 33.64 -23.14
N THR A 63 17.19 34.57 -22.20
CA THR A 63 18.31 35.52 -22.24
C THR A 63 19.57 35.00 -21.52
N PRO A 64 20.79 35.37 -21.96
CA PRO A 64 22.03 34.98 -21.25
C PRO A 64 22.04 35.39 -19.77
N GLN A 65 21.47 36.55 -19.45
CA GLN A 65 21.35 37.08 -18.09
C GLN A 65 20.31 36.31 -17.26
N GLY A 66 19.16 35.96 -17.84
CA GLY A 66 18.16 35.11 -17.18
C GLY A 66 18.67 33.68 -16.95
N LYS A 67 19.45 33.13 -17.89
CA LYS A 67 20.15 31.85 -17.72
C LYS A 67 21.21 31.91 -16.62
N MET A 68 21.95 33.01 -16.52
CA MET A 68 22.94 33.23 -15.46
C MET A 68 22.27 33.35 -14.09
N MET A 69 21.18 34.12 -13.99
CA MET A 69 20.41 34.31 -12.75
C MET A 69 19.73 33.02 -12.30
N ALA A 70 19.18 32.23 -13.23
CA ALA A 70 18.64 30.91 -12.95
C ALA A 70 19.72 29.93 -12.49
N ARG A 71 20.91 29.96 -13.10
CA ARG A 71 22.06 29.14 -12.67
C ARG A 71 22.56 29.54 -11.28
N MET A 72 22.65 30.84 -10.97
CA MET A 72 23.02 31.32 -9.64
C MET A 72 21.96 30.95 -8.60
N THR A 73 20.67 31.09 -8.93
CA THR A 73 19.57 30.66 -8.05
C THR A 73 19.63 29.15 -7.79
N ALA A 74 19.93 28.35 -8.81
CA ALA A 74 20.14 26.92 -8.66
C ALA A 74 21.35 26.60 -7.77
N VAL A 75 22.48 27.30 -7.94
CA VAL A 75 23.67 27.13 -7.08
C VAL A 75 23.40 27.54 -5.63
N PHE A 76 22.64 28.60 -5.38
CA PHE A 76 22.25 28.99 -4.02
C PHE A 76 21.24 28.01 -3.42
N ALA A 77 20.29 27.51 -4.21
CA ALA A 77 19.36 26.47 -3.77
C ALA A 77 20.12 25.17 -3.47
N GLU A 78 21.10 24.78 -4.28
CA GLU A 78 22.00 23.63 -4.03
C GLU A 78 22.85 23.85 -2.78
N ALA A 79 23.47 25.02 -2.60
CA ALA A 79 24.28 25.34 -1.42
C ALA A 79 23.45 25.40 -0.13
N GLU A 80 22.21 25.92 -0.18
CA GLU A 80 21.28 25.90 0.93
C GLU A 80 20.83 24.47 1.23
N TRP A 81 20.60 23.65 0.19
CA TRP A 81 20.31 22.24 0.33
C TRP A 81 21.46 21.46 0.97
N ASP A 82 22.70 21.70 0.53
CA ASP A 82 23.92 21.11 1.10
C ASP A 82 24.14 21.56 2.54
N THR A 83 23.84 22.81 2.87
CA THR A 83 23.91 23.33 4.25
C THR A 83 22.81 22.70 5.13
N ILE A 84 21.59 22.53 4.59
CA ILE A 84 20.50 21.83 5.27
C ILE A 84 20.86 20.35 5.46
N GLN A 85 21.43 19.68 4.46
CA GLN A 85 21.89 18.29 4.58
C GLN A 85 23.01 18.18 5.62
N ALA A 86 24.02 19.05 5.58
CA ALA A 86 25.09 19.08 6.58
C ALA A 86 24.54 19.32 7.99
N ARG A 87 23.54 20.20 8.15
CA ARG A 87 22.86 20.44 9.43
C ARG A 87 21.99 19.27 9.88
N ILE A 88 21.32 18.58 8.95
CA ILE A 88 20.57 17.35 9.24
C ILE A 88 21.52 16.25 9.66
N LEU A 89 22.63 16.05 8.95
CA LEU A 89 23.66 15.06 9.27
C LEU A 89 24.31 15.36 10.62
N ASN A 90 24.71 16.60 10.89
CA ASN A 90 25.26 17.02 12.18
C ASN A 90 24.21 16.94 13.30
N GLY A 91 22.95 17.25 13.00
CA GLY A 91 21.83 17.12 13.94
C GLY A 91 21.46 15.67 14.24
N VAL A 92 21.64 14.75 13.28
CA VAL A 92 21.50 13.31 13.48
C VAL A 92 22.67 12.79 14.32
N GLN A 93 23.91 13.17 13.98
CA GLN A 93 25.12 12.78 14.73
C GLN A 93 25.05 13.23 16.20
N SER A 94 24.77 14.51 16.45
CA SER A 94 24.60 15.05 17.80
C SER A 94 23.44 14.40 18.57
N ARG A 95 22.38 13.97 17.88
CA ARG A 95 21.27 13.25 18.53
C ARG A 95 21.60 11.77 18.78
N LEU A 96 22.50 11.16 18.01
CA LEU A 96 23.02 9.81 18.28
C LEU A 96 23.95 9.80 19.49
N GLU A 97 24.87 10.77 19.56
CA GLU A 97 25.73 11.02 20.74
C GLU A 97 24.88 11.22 22.00
N ASN A 98 23.79 11.99 21.86
CA ASN A 98 22.82 12.21 22.92
C ASN A 98 21.73 11.13 22.98
N ARG A 99 21.93 9.89 22.50
CA ARG A 99 20.95 8.77 22.51
C ARG A 99 19.48 9.21 22.42
N SER A 100 19.18 10.08 21.46
CA SER A 100 17.91 10.78 21.31
C SER A 100 17.14 10.16 20.16
N TRP A 101 15.89 9.77 20.43
CA TRP A 101 14.98 9.21 19.43
C TRP A 101 14.61 10.28 18.40
N LEU A 102 15.03 10.06 17.16
CA LEU A 102 14.96 11.05 16.08
C LEU A 102 13.53 11.26 15.58
N THR A 103 12.87 10.21 15.10
CA THR A 103 11.56 10.30 14.44
C THR A 103 10.93 8.92 14.25
N GLY A 104 9.61 8.90 14.04
CA GLY A 104 8.84 7.68 13.76
C GLY A 104 8.20 7.04 14.99
N ALA A 105 7.43 5.98 14.74
CA ALA A 105 6.82 5.17 15.78
C ALA A 105 7.90 4.39 16.56
N PRO A 106 7.74 4.19 17.88
CA PRO A 106 8.74 3.46 18.65
C PRO A 106 8.82 1.99 18.22
N PRO A 107 10.01 1.37 18.30
CA PRO A 107 10.17 -0.07 18.10
C PRO A 107 9.32 -0.88 19.08
N THR A 108 9.03 -2.13 18.72
CA THR A 108 8.21 -3.04 19.55
C THR A 108 8.73 -3.16 20.97
N GLY A 109 7.87 -2.92 21.96
CA GLY A 109 8.20 -3.03 23.39
C GLY A 109 8.74 -1.74 24.02
N TYR A 110 8.91 -0.67 23.25
CA TYR A 110 9.35 0.64 23.76
C TYR A 110 8.29 1.71 23.58
N ARG A 111 8.28 2.72 24.46
CA ARG A 111 7.54 3.96 24.28
C ARG A 111 8.48 5.15 24.24
N ILE A 112 8.03 6.22 23.59
CA ILE A 112 8.79 7.47 23.49
C ILE A 112 8.50 8.30 24.73
N LYS A 113 9.55 8.64 25.49
CA LYS A 113 9.47 9.57 26.61
C LYS A 113 10.18 10.87 26.28
N ALA A 114 9.49 11.97 26.50
CA ALA A 114 10.10 13.30 26.47
C ALA A 114 10.90 13.51 27.77
N VAL A 115 12.18 13.86 27.63
CA VAL A 115 13.07 14.24 28.72
C VAL A 115 13.58 15.67 28.48
N GLU A 116 14.20 16.28 29.49
CA GLU A 116 14.74 17.65 29.40
C GLU A 116 13.68 18.68 28.94
N GLY A 117 12.47 18.60 29.50
CA GLY A 117 11.37 19.52 29.16
C GLY A 117 10.86 19.36 27.71
N GLY A 118 11.10 18.23 27.07
CA GLY A 118 10.66 17.94 25.70
C GLY A 118 11.70 18.21 24.62
N LYS A 119 12.89 18.71 24.99
CA LYS A 119 14.00 18.95 24.06
C LYS A 119 14.61 17.65 23.52
N ARG A 120 14.53 16.57 24.30
CA ARG A 120 15.06 15.25 23.94
C ARG A 120 13.99 14.18 24.10
N LYS A 121 13.99 13.20 23.20
CA LYS A 121 13.11 12.03 23.25
C LYS A 121 13.98 10.81 23.50
N VAL A 122 13.59 9.92 24.39
CA VAL A 122 14.30 8.67 24.66
C VAL A 122 13.33 7.49 24.54
N LEU A 123 13.88 6.32 24.25
CA LEU A 123 13.13 5.07 24.29
C LEU A 123 13.20 4.50 25.71
N GLU A 124 12.04 4.24 26.30
CA GLU A 124 11.92 3.48 27.54
C GLU A 124 11.00 2.28 27.35
N ILE A 125 11.14 1.25 28.17
CA ILE A 125 10.29 0.06 28.10
C ILE A 125 8.83 0.44 28.36
N ASP A 126 7.95 0.02 27.45
CA ASP A 126 6.50 0.18 27.60
C ASP A 126 6.00 -0.82 28.66
N GLN A 127 5.70 -0.32 29.86
CA GLN A 127 5.33 -1.15 31.01
C GLN A 127 4.02 -1.93 30.80
N ASP A 128 3.10 -1.44 29.96
CA ASP A 128 1.82 -2.10 29.70
C ASP A 128 2.01 -3.29 28.74
N PHE A 129 2.95 -3.17 27.80
CA PHE A 129 3.23 -4.20 26.80
C PHE A 129 4.37 -5.16 27.21
N HIS A 130 5.26 -4.72 28.10
CA HIS A 130 6.44 -5.48 28.52
C HIS A 130 6.14 -6.90 29.05
N PRO A 131 5.06 -7.14 29.83
CA PRO A 131 4.74 -8.50 30.28
C PRO A 131 4.57 -9.50 29.12
N TYR A 132 4.04 -9.06 27.98
CA TYR A 132 3.90 -9.91 26.80
C TYR A 132 5.24 -10.14 26.09
N VAL A 133 6.17 -9.18 26.17
CA VAL A 133 7.54 -9.34 25.66
C VAL A 133 8.28 -10.39 26.48
N GLU A 134 8.24 -10.29 27.81
CA GLU A 134 8.85 -11.27 28.71
C GLU A 134 8.23 -12.67 28.54
N GLU A 135 6.91 -12.75 28.35
CA GLU A 135 6.23 -14.02 28.09
C GLU A 135 6.70 -14.65 26.75
N ILE A 136 6.86 -13.84 25.69
CA ILE A 136 7.42 -14.31 24.40
C ILE A 136 8.82 -14.88 24.63
N PHE A 137 9.71 -14.14 25.31
CA PHE A 137 11.09 -14.56 25.52
C PHE A 137 11.18 -15.84 26.35
N THR A 138 10.43 -15.91 27.44
CA THR A 138 10.40 -17.07 28.33
C THR A 138 9.93 -18.32 27.58
N ARG A 139 8.82 -18.22 26.85
CA ARG A 139 8.25 -19.38 26.14
C ARG A 139 9.12 -19.85 24.96
N VAL A 140 9.83 -18.95 24.30
CA VAL A 140 10.83 -19.32 23.28
C VAL A 140 12.02 -20.02 23.91
N ARG A 141 12.51 -19.54 25.06
CA ARG A 141 13.59 -20.20 25.82
C ARG A 141 13.19 -21.61 26.28
N GLU A 142 11.94 -21.80 26.68
CA GLU A 142 11.34 -23.11 26.98
C GLU A 142 11.12 -24.02 25.75
N GLY A 143 11.42 -23.55 24.53
CA GLY A 143 11.29 -24.33 23.29
C GLY A 143 9.86 -24.38 22.74
N GLN A 144 8.95 -23.53 23.21
CA GLN A 144 7.63 -23.42 22.60
C GLN A 144 7.72 -22.75 21.22
N SER A 145 6.98 -23.27 20.25
CA SER A 145 6.95 -22.66 18.91
C SER A 145 6.26 -21.29 18.93
N THR A 146 6.78 -20.34 18.13
CA THR A 146 6.15 -19.01 18.00
C THR A 146 4.73 -19.07 17.42
N HIS A 147 4.37 -20.17 16.75
CA HIS A 147 3.00 -20.48 16.37
C HIS A 147 2.08 -20.72 17.57
N ARG A 148 2.55 -21.46 18.58
CA ARG A 148 1.82 -21.72 19.81
C ARG A 148 1.60 -20.44 20.61
N ILE A 149 2.63 -19.60 20.70
CA ILE A 149 2.55 -18.29 21.37
C ILE A 149 1.53 -17.39 20.67
N ALA A 150 1.62 -17.25 19.34
CA ALA A 150 0.67 -16.44 18.56
C ALA A 150 -0.79 -16.89 18.74
N ARG A 151 -1.05 -18.21 18.71
CA ARG A 151 -2.40 -18.74 18.89
C ARG A 151 -2.96 -18.40 20.27
N ASP A 152 -2.14 -18.58 21.29
CA ASP A 152 -2.52 -18.31 22.68
C ASP A 152 -2.79 -16.82 22.91
N PHE A 153 -1.94 -15.93 22.40
CA PHE A 153 -2.14 -14.48 22.48
C PHE A 153 -3.44 -14.06 21.78
N ASN A 154 -3.72 -14.62 20.60
CA ASN A 154 -4.99 -14.39 19.92
C ASN A 154 -6.20 -14.92 20.71
N GLY A 155 -6.07 -16.08 21.36
CA GLY A 155 -7.13 -16.66 22.19
C GLY A 155 -7.45 -15.81 23.41
N ARG A 156 -6.45 -15.15 23.99
CA ARG A 156 -6.59 -14.21 25.12
C ARG A 156 -6.96 -12.79 24.68
N GLY A 157 -7.04 -12.51 23.37
CA GLY A 157 -7.32 -11.15 22.86
C GLY A 157 -6.18 -10.15 23.10
N VAL A 158 -4.94 -10.62 23.26
CA VAL A 158 -3.75 -9.76 23.43
C VAL A 158 -3.54 -8.95 22.16
N LEU A 159 -3.46 -7.63 22.29
CA LEU A 159 -3.25 -6.73 21.16
C LEU A 159 -1.85 -6.92 20.56
N THR A 160 -1.74 -6.82 19.24
CA THR A 160 -0.42 -6.70 18.60
C THR A 160 0.19 -5.34 18.90
N TRP A 161 1.51 -5.20 18.79
CA TRP A 161 2.20 -3.91 19.04
C TRP A 161 1.59 -2.73 18.27
N GLY A 162 1.24 -2.95 16.99
CA GLY A 162 0.61 -1.92 16.16
C GLY A 162 -0.77 -1.48 16.68
N ASP A 163 -1.58 -2.42 17.17
CA ASP A 163 -2.89 -2.11 17.76
C ASP A 163 -2.78 -1.54 19.19
N HIS A 164 -1.77 -1.96 19.96
CA HIS A 164 -1.41 -1.34 21.25
C HIS A 164 -1.08 0.15 21.07
N LEU A 165 -0.22 0.48 20.10
CA LEU A 165 0.13 1.87 19.79
C LEU A 165 -1.07 2.71 19.33
N ARG A 166 -2.00 2.11 18.56
CA ARG A 166 -3.26 2.78 18.16
C ARG A 166 -4.13 3.09 19.35
N LYS A 167 -4.30 2.12 20.25
CA LYS A 167 -5.06 2.28 21.48
C LYS A 167 -4.48 3.40 22.36
N LEU A 168 -3.15 3.47 22.51
CA LEU A 168 -2.49 4.55 23.24
C LEU A 168 -2.72 5.94 22.62
N LYS A 169 -2.94 6.02 21.30
CA LYS A 169 -3.29 7.26 20.59
C LYS A 169 -4.79 7.58 20.61
N GLY A 170 -5.62 6.74 21.21
CA GLY A 170 -7.08 6.87 21.13
C GLY A 170 -7.66 6.53 19.75
N GLU A 171 -6.92 5.84 18.90
CA GLU A 171 -7.37 5.39 17.57
C GLU A 171 -8.03 4.01 17.66
N GLU A 172 -8.97 3.74 16.74
CA GLU A 172 -9.56 2.40 16.61
C GLU A 172 -8.52 1.34 16.19
N THR A 173 -8.55 0.20 16.88
CA THR A 173 -7.70 -0.95 16.58
C THR A 173 -8.10 -1.57 15.24
N LYS A 174 -7.13 -2.06 14.47
CA LYS A 174 -7.40 -2.78 13.22
C LYS A 174 -7.90 -4.21 13.44
N GLY A 175 -7.80 -4.73 14.65
CA GLY A 175 -8.09 -6.14 14.94
C GLY A 175 -7.03 -7.09 14.35
N THR A 176 -5.78 -6.64 14.28
CA THR A 176 -4.68 -7.42 13.71
C THR A 176 -4.37 -8.60 14.64
N GLN A 177 -4.41 -9.81 14.09
CA GLN A 177 -4.08 -11.03 14.85
C GLN A 177 -2.57 -11.26 14.92
N TRP A 178 -2.12 -11.81 16.04
CA TRP A 178 -0.77 -12.36 16.17
C TRP A 178 -0.54 -13.48 15.15
N GLN A 179 0.62 -13.45 14.52
CA GLN A 179 1.11 -14.51 13.64
C GLN A 179 2.53 -14.88 14.07
N SER A 180 2.91 -16.14 13.89
CA SER A 180 4.29 -16.63 14.13
C SER A 180 5.32 -15.77 13.40
N THR A 181 5.00 -15.24 12.22
CA THR A 181 5.85 -14.32 11.47
C THR A 181 6.06 -12.97 12.15
N ILE A 182 5.04 -12.43 12.85
CA ILE A 182 5.16 -11.19 13.62
C ILE A 182 6.10 -11.42 14.80
N ILE A 183 5.93 -12.54 15.52
CA ILE A 183 6.78 -12.91 16.66
C ILE A 183 8.23 -13.19 16.21
N ASN A 184 8.42 -13.94 15.13
CA ASN A 184 9.76 -14.20 14.57
C ASN A 184 10.45 -12.92 14.12
N LYS A 185 9.72 -11.98 13.49
CA LYS A 185 10.26 -10.68 13.08
C LYS A 185 10.64 -9.84 14.30
N PHE A 186 9.83 -9.87 15.35
CA PHE A 186 10.13 -9.19 16.60
C PHE A 186 11.40 -9.74 17.26
N ILE A 187 11.50 -11.06 17.44
CA ILE A 187 12.68 -11.71 18.03
C ILE A 187 13.95 -11.40 17.23
N ARG A 188 13.88 -11.39 15.89
CA ARG A 188 15.02 -11.07 15.01
C ARG A 188 15.35 -9.58 14.93
N SER A 189 14.56 -8.71 15.56
CA SER A 189 14.80 -7.28 15.46
C SER A 189 16.04 -6.89 16.25
N SER A 190 16.91 -6.10 15.61
CA SER A 190 18.06 -5.45 16.26
C SER A 190 17.67 -4.58 17.46
N TRP A 191 16.39 -4.17 17.55
CA TRP A 191 15.86 -3.39 18.66
C TRP A 191 15.67 -4.19 19.95
N VAL A 192 15.66 -5.52 19.90
CA VAL A 192 15.62 -6.37 21.10
C VAL A 192 16.84 -6.12 22.00
N PRO A 193 18.09 -6.19 21.48
CA PRO A 193 19.27 -5.74 22.21
C PRO A 193 19.48 -4.21 22.20
N GLY A 194 18.54 -3.45 21.62
CA GLY A 194 18.60 -1.98 21.57
C GLY A 194 19.53 -1.39 20.51
N ILE A 195 20.01 -2.19 19.56
CA ILE A 195 20.90 -1.74 18.48
C ILE A 195 20.17 -0.79 17.55
N TYR A 196 20.71 0.42 17.42
CA TYR A 196 20.22 1.44 16.51
C TYR A 196 20.56 1.09 15.06
N THR A 197 19.56 1.16 14.18
CA THR A 197 19.73 0.93 12.75
C THR A 197 19.22 2.09 11.92
N TYR A 198 19.99 2.51 10.93
CA TYR A 198 19.60 3.49 9.93
C TYR A 198 19.57 2.84 8.54
N LYS A 199 18.46 2.99 7.81
CA LYS A 199 18.23 2.34 6.50
C LYS A 199 18.47 0.82 6.48
N GLY A 200 18.37 0.14 7.64
CA GLY A 200 18.54 -1.30 7.76
C GLY A 200 19.95 -1.75 8.16
N GLU A 201 20.89 -0.82 8.32
CA GLU A 201 22.25 -1.11 8.74
C GLU A 201 22.47 -0.64 10.19
N ALA A 202 23.21 -1.42 10.97
CA ALA A 202 23.59 -1.02 12.33
C ALA A 202 24.49 0.21 12.26
N VAL A 203 24.17 1.22 13.07
CA VAL A 203 25.04 2.39 13.19
C VAL A 203 26.09 2.09 14.24
N LEU A 204 27.35 2.33 13.90
CA LEU A 204 28.49 2.06 14.74
C LEU A 204 28.97 3.35 15.42
N ASP A 205 29.55 3.22 16.60
CA ASP A 205 30.30 4.29 17.27
C ASP A 205 31.72 4.42 16.72
N ASP A 206 32.52 5.31 17.32
CA ASP A 206 33.89 5.60 16.91
C ASP A 206 34.83 4.39 17.09
N ASP A 207 34.47 3.44 17.96
CA ASP A 207 35.21 2.19 18.20
C ASP A 207 34.76 1.06 17.24
N GLY A 208 33.76 1.32 16.39
CA GLY A 208 33.21 0.36 15.45
C GLY A 208 32.16 -0.58 16.06
N GLU A 209 31.68 -0.30 17.28
CA GLU A 209 30.69 -1.11 17.98
C GLU A 209 29.26 -0.60 17.72
N PRO A 210 28.23 -1.48 17.67
CA PRO A 210 26.86 -1.05 17.44
C PRO A 210 26.32 -0.13 18.54
N ILE A 211 25.79 1.03 18.15
CA ILE A 211 25.20 1.99 19.09
C ILE A 211 23.93 1.40 19.71
N ILE A 212 23.93 1.27 21.05
CA ILE A 212 22.74 0.92 21.83
C ILE A 212 22.03 2.19 22.31
N LEU A 213 20.82 2.42 21.79
CA LEU A 213 20.07 3.65 22.05
C LEU A 213 19.25 3.65 23.35
N PRO A 214 18.42 2.64 23.67
CA PRO A 214 17.71 2.61 24.94
C PRO A 214 18.70 2.38 26.10
N GLU A 215 18.49 3.08 27.22
CA GLU A 215 19.32 2.89 28.43
C GLU A 215 19.19 1.46 28.98
N LYS A 216 17.98 0.89 28.88
CA LYS A 216 17.69 -0.49 29.24
C LYS A 216 17.11 -1.21 28.02
N PRO A 217 17.88 -2.09 27.36
CA PRO A 217 17.36 -2.89 26.26
C PRO A 217 16.37 -3.95 26.77
N LEU A 218 15.57 -4.52 25.87
CA LEU A 218 14.61 -5.58 26.21
C LEU A 218 15.29 -6.90 26.57
N ALA A 219 16.47 -7.16 26.02
CA ALA A 219 17.32 -8.30 26.34
C ALA A 219 18.79 -7.92 26.13
N SER A 220 19.73 -8.63 26.78
CA SER A 220 21.15 -8.50 26.48
C SER A 220 21.50 -9.07 25.10
N MET A 221 22.72 -8.80 24.61
CA MET A 221 23.20 -9.35 23.34
C MET A 221 23.25 -10.89 23.35
N ASP A 222 23.64 -11.47 24.48
CA ASP A 222 23.71 -12.93 24.67
C ASP A 222 22.31 -13.56 24.71
N GLU A 223 21.38 -12.95 25.46
CA GLU A 223 19.99 -13.38 25.52
C GLU A 223 19.32 -13.30 24.15
N TRP A 224 19.58 -12.24 23.40
CA TRP A 224 19.08 -12.07 22.04
C TRP A 224 19.61 -13.15 21.10
N THR A 225 20.91 -13.45 21.17
CA THR A 225 21.55 -14.49 20.36
C THR A 225 20.92 -15.86 20.63
N ASP A 226 20.74 -16.23 21.91
CA ASP A 226 20.05 -17.46 22.30
C ASP A 226 18.60 -17.51 21.75
N LEU A 227 17.85 -16.42 21.87
CA LEU A 227 16.48 -16.34 21.34
C LEU A 227 16.43 -16.52 19.82
N VAL A 228 17.34 -15.88 19.08
CA VAL A 228 17.43 -16.00 17.61
C VAL A 228 17.79 -17.42 17.21
N ASP A 229 18.72 -18.06 17.91
CA ASP A 229 19.14 -19.44 17.65
C ASP A 229 18.00 -20.43 17.85
N ARG A 230 17.20 -20.27 18.92
CA ARG A 230 16.05 -21.13 19.21
C ARG A 230 14.93 -21.06 18.16
N ILE A 231 14.84 -19.97 17.39
CA ILE A 231 13.85 -19.82 16.31
C ILE A 231 14.44 -20.07 14.92
N LYS A 232 15.73 -20.42 14.80
CA LYS A 232 16.30 -20.82 13.51
C LYS A 232 15.66 -22.15 13.07
N PRO A 233 15.19 -22.25 11.80
CA PRO A 233 14.75 -23.53 11.28
C PRO A 233 15.93 -24.50 11.28
N ALA A 234 15.66 -25.77 11.59
CA ALA A 234 16.67 -26.83 11.49
C ALA A 234 17.25 -26.85 10.05
N PRO A 235 18.57 -27.09 9.90
CA PRO A 235 19.18 -27.22 8.59
C PRO A 235 18.48 -28.32 7.80
N LYS A 236 18.28 -28.09 6.50
CA LYS A 236 17.72 -29.11 5.61
C LYS A 236 18.70 -30.29 5.51
N PRO A 237 18.22 -31.55 5.52
CA PRO A 237 19.07 -32.69 5.18
C PRO A 237 19.71 -32.49 3.80
N GLU A 238 21.00 -32.81 3.69
CA GLU A 238 21.70 -32.81 2.40
C GLU A 238 20.97 -33.73 1.40
N GLY A 239 20.75 -33.22 0.18
CA GLY A 239 20.03 -33.93 -0.89
C GLY A 239 18.55 -33.56 -1.05
N MET A 240 17.99 -32.66 -0.23
CA MET A 240 16.61 -32.21 -0.41
C MET A 240 16.52 -31.05 -1.43
N GLU A 241 16.18 -31.37 -2.68
CA GLU A 241 15.99 -30.39 -3.75
C GLU A 241 14.99 -29.28 -3.36
N SER A 242 15.34 -28.03 -3.67
CA SER A 242 14.42 -26.91 -3.64
C SER A 242 13.39 -27.10 -4.74
N ARG A 243 12.25 -27.69 -4.40
CA ARG A 243 11.13 -27.83 -5.34
C ARG A 243 10.56 -26.44 -5.63
N THR A 244 11.03 -25.81 -6.71
CA THR A 244 10.36 -24.67 -7.34
C THR A 244 8.99 -25.18 -7.80
N SER A 245 8.01 -25.07 -6.91
CA SER A 245 6.69 -25.64 -7.10
C SER A 245 5.92 -24.80 -8.11
N THR A 246 5.51 -25.40 -9.24
CA THR A 246 4.38 -24.93 -10.05
C THR A 246 3.26 -24.46 -9.12
N LYS A 247 2.76 -23.23 -9.29
CA LYS A 247 1.75 -22.65 -8.39
C LYS A 247 0.49 -23.51 -8.46
N SER A 248 0.05 -24.02 -7.31
CA SER A 248 -1.13 -24.91 -7.22
C SER A 248 -2.40 -24.17 -7.61
N LEU A 249 -3.32 -24.82 -8.34
CA LEU A 249 -4.52 -24.22 -8.94
C LEU A 249 -5.30 -23.28 -8.01
N LEU A 250 -5.49 -23.62 -6.73
CA LEU A 250 -6.36 -22.83 -5.84
C LEU A 250 -5.61 -22.06 -4.74
N ALA A 251 -4.27 -22.11 -4.73
CA ALA A 251 -3.47 -21.37 -3.76
C ALA A 251 -3.66 -19.85 -3.89
N GLY A 252 -4.15 -19.20 -2.83
CA GLY A 252 -4.47 -17.78 -2.81
C GLY A 252 -5.78 -17.40 -3.53
N ILE A 253 -6.48 -18.35 -4.16
CA ILE A 253 -7.80 -18.15 -4.78
C ILE A 253 -8.88 -18.68 -3.83
N ALA A 254 -8.75 -19.93 -3.39
CA ALA A 254 -9.64 -20.50 -2.40
C ALA A 254 -9.43 -19.89 -1.01
N ARG A 255 -10.50 -19.90 -0.21
CA ARG A 255 -10.59 -19.32 1.12
C ARG A 255 -11.03 -20.38 2.14
N CYS A 256 -10.59 -20.19 3.38
CA CYS A 256 -11.04 -21.02 4.48
C CYS A 256 -12.48 -20.62 4.86
N GLY A 257 -13.43 -21.54 4.77
CA GLY A 257 -14.81 -21.28 5.16
C GLY A 257 -15.02 -20.98 6.66
N GLY A 258 -14.04 -21.31 7.49
CA GLY A 258 -14.06 -20.98 8.92
C GLY A 258 -13.82 -19.51 9.22
N CYS A 259 -12.80 -18.89 8.59
CA CYS A 259 -12.33 -17.53 8.92
C CYS A 259 -12.18 -16.59 7.71
N GLY A 260 -12.51 -17.02 6.48
CA GLY A 260 -12.40 -16.22 5.26
C GLY A 260 -10.98 -16.00 4.73
N ALA A 261 -9.94 -16.38 5.48
CA ALA A 261 -8.55 -16.19 5.08
C ALA A 261 -8.17 -17.03 3.84
N PRO A 262 -7.26 -16.55 2.98
CA PRO A 262 -6.82 -17.29 1.80
C PRO A 262 -6.15 -18.62 2.18
N VAL A 263 -6.24 -19.62 1.31
CA VAL A 263 -5.55 -20.89 1.51
C VAL A 263 -4.16 -20.86 0.88
N THR A 264 -3.24 -21.60 1.50
CA THR A 264 -1.88 -21.81 1.00
C THR A 264 -1.70 -23.26 0.59
N SER A 265 -0.81 -23.52 -0.35
CA SER A 265 -0.43 -24.88 -0.75
C SER A 265 0.73 -25.37 0.11
N LEU A 266 0.68 -26.64 0.48
CA LEU A 266 1.74 -27.37 1.16
C LEU A 266 1.98 -28.67 0.40
N LEU A 267 3.22 -28.90 -0.05
CA LEU A 267 3.64 -30.21 -0.55
C LEU A 267 4.32 -30.96 0.59
N ASN A 268 3.76 -32.09 1.01
CA ASN A 268 4.42 -32.97 1.97
C ASN A 268 5.51 -33.78 1.25
N SER A 269 6.61 -34.09 1.93
CA SER A 269 7.76 -34.81 1.35
C SER A 269 7.53 -36.31 1.14
N GLY A 270 6.38 -36.85 1.56
CA GLY A 270 6.16 -38.30 1.64
C GLY A 270 6.94 -38.92 2.81
N HIS A 271 6.83 -40.22 2.99
CA HIS A 271 7.60 -40.97 3.99
C HIS A 271 7.81 -42.41 3.55
N THR A 272 8.84 -43.06 4.08
CA THR A 272 9.05 -44.51 3.90
C THR A 272 8.48 -45.22 5.12
N LYS A 273 7.61 -46.21 4.90
CA LYS A 273 7.09 -47.08 5.96
C LYS A 273 8.20 -47.98 6.51
N LYS A 274 7.97 -48.57 7.69
CA LYS A 274 8.92 -49.51 8.32
C LYS A 274 9.23 -50.74 7.45
N ASP A 275 8.31 -51.10 6.54
CA ASP A 275 8.45 -52.20 5.57
C ASP A 275 9.25 -51.82 4.31
N GLY A 276 9.81 -50.60 4.24
CA GLY A 276 10.57 -50.11 3.09
C GLY A 276 9.72 -49.49 1.98
N THR A 277 8.38 -49.55 2.07
CA THR A 277 7.48 -48.96 1.06
C THR A 277 7.54 -47.43 1.09
N LYS A 278 7.86 -46.82 -0.04
CA LYS A 278 7.84 -45.34 -0.20
C LYS A 278 6.42 -44.85 -0.44
N VAL A 279 5.88 -44.07 0.50
CA VAL A 279 4.60 -43.36 0.35
C VAL A 279 4.89 -41.98 -0.26
N PRO A 280 4.41 -41.68 -1.47
CA PRO A 280 4.66 -40.40 -2.11
C PRO A 280 4.01 -39.25 -1.33
N GLY A 281 4.64 -38.08 -1.44
CA GLY A 281 4.10 -36.84 -0.89
C GLY A 281 2.84 -36.40 -1.63
N HIS A 282 1.83 -35.97 -0.88
CA HIS A 282 0.64 -35.33 -1.44
C HIS A 282 0.67 -33.83 -1.21
N ARG A 283 0.00 -33.09 -2.10
CA ARG A 283 -0.21 -31.66 -1.97
C ARG A 283 -1.52 -31.38 -1.25
N TYR A 284 -1.51 -30.38 -0.37
CA TYR A 284 -2.65 -29.99 0.46
C TYR A 284 -2.89 -28.48 0.35
N TYR A 285 -4.15 -28.08 0.37
CA TYR A 285 -4.57 -26.72 0.69
C TYR A 285 -4.83 -26.58 2.18
N ARG A 286 -4.25 -25.54 2.78
CA ARG A 286 -4.40 -25.27 4.21
C ARG A 286 -4.66 -23.79 4.48
N CYS A 287 -5.52 -23.52 5.47
CA CYS A 287 -5.86 -22.17 5.91
C CYS A 287 -4.62 -21.36 6.32
N SER A 288 -4.31 -20.27 5.62
CA SER A 288 -3.14 -19.45 5.97
C SER A 288 -3.19 -18.93 7.42
N ASN A 289 -4.36 -18.46 7.88
CA ASN A 289 -4.49 -17.88 9.21
C ASN A 289 -4.20 -18.90 10.33
N LYS A 290 -4.88 -20.06 10.36
CA LYS A 290 -4.63 -21.13 11.36
C LYS A 290 -3.17 -21.60 11.34
N PHE A 291 -2.62 -21.88 10.17
CA PHE A 291 -1.28 -22.47 10.07
C PHE A 291 -0.15 -21.42 10.26
N LYS A 292 -0.46 -20.13 10.28
CA LYS A 292 0.44 -19.04 10.72
C LYS A 292 0.29 -18.65 12.19
N GLY A 293 -0.62 -19.27 12.94
CA GLY A 293 -0.79 -19.01 14.38
C GLY A 293 -1.95 -18.10 14.72
N GLY A 294 -2.79 -17.76 13.74
CA GLY A 294 -4.05 -17.05 13.95
C GLY A 294 -5.10 -17.87 14.69
N ALA A 295 -6.17 -17.21 15.13
CA ALA A 295 -7.21 -17.77 16.00
C ALA A 295 -8.21 -18.72 15.29
N CYS A 296 -8.02 -19.03 14.01
CA CYS A 296 -8.98 -19.86 13.28
C CYS A 296 -9.00 -21.31 13.81
N THR A 297 -10.11 -21.68 14.46
CA THR A 297 -10.33 -23.01 15.07
C THR A 297 -10.57 -24.09 14.03
N SER A 298 -11.47 -23.85 13.06
CA SER A 298 -11.75 -24.79 11.96
C SER A 298 -10.49 -25.09 11.16
N GLY A 299 -9.83 -24.03 10.70
CA GLY A 299 -8.76 -23.96 9.69
C GLY A 299 -8.63 -25.17 8.78
N LEU A 300 -9.20 -24.98 7.58
CA LEU A 300 -9.22 -25.91 6.47
C LEU A 300 -7.86 -26.61 6.27
N TYR A 301 -7.91 -27.91 6.08
CA TYR A 301 -6.81 -28.75 5.66
C TYR A 301 -7.39 -29.87 4.76
N VAL A 302 -7.15 -29.76 3.45
CA VAL A 302 -7.73 -30.65 2.45
C VAL A 302 -6.69 -31.00 1.40
N ARG A 303 -6.76 -32.21 0.86
CA ARG A 303 -5.95 -32.64 -0.29
C ARG A 303 -6.23 -31.73 -1.49
N ALA A 304 -5.18 -31.32 -2.18
CA ALA A 304 -5.29 -30.37 -3.29
C ALA A 304 -6.10 -30.96 -4.44
N ASP A 305 -5.85 -32.23 -4.78
CA ASP A 305 -6.58 -32.96 -5.83
C ASP A 305 -8.08 -33.06 -5.53
N VAL A 306 -8.48 -33.25 -4.28
CA VAL A 306 -9.91 -33.32 -3.91
C VAL A 306 -10.63 -32.01 -4.21
N LEU A 307 -10.02 -30.88 -3.87
CA LEU A 307 -10.62 -29.56 -4.12
C LEU A 307 -10.49 -29.15 -5.59
N ASP A 308 -9.35 -29.42 -6.22
CA ASP A 308 -9.08 -29.11 -7.63
C ASP A 308 -10.02 -29.90 -8.56
N THR A 309 -10.21 -31.20 -8.31
CA THR A 309 -11.14 -32.05 -9.08
C THR A 309 -12.58 -31.59 -8.90
N TRP A 310 -12.99 -31.21 -7.69
CA TRP A 310 -14.34 -30.69 -7.49
C TRP A 310 -14.57 -29.39 -8.28
N VAL A 311 -13.66 -28.42 -8.19
CA VAL A 311 -13.76 -27.17 -8.96
C VAL A 311 -13.79 -27.44 -10.47
N ASP A 312 -12.91 -28.33 -10.96
CA ASP A 312 -12.87 -28.71 -12.37
C ASP A 312 -14.20 -29.34 -12.82
N GLN A 313 -14.78 -30.25 -12.03
CA GLN A 313 -16.06 -30.90 -12.32
C GLN A 313 -17.23 -29.90 -12.34
N GLU A 314 -17.30 -28.99 -11.37
CA GLU A 314 -18.39 -28.01 -11.31
C GLU A 314 -18.33 -26.99 -12.45
N ILE A 315 -17.12 -26.53 -12.80
CA ILE A 315 -16.91 -25.62 -13.94
C ILE A 315 -17.27 -26.34 -15.24
N ARG A 316 -16.81 -27.57 -15.48
CA ARG A 316 -17.17 -28.33 -16.69
C ARG A 316 -18.66 -28.68 -16.75
N GLY A 317 -19.25 -29.02 -15.61
CA GLY A 317 -20.62 -29.55 -15.53
C GLY A 317 -21.70 -28.49 -15.65
N ILE A 318 -21.70 -27.52 -14.72
CA ILE A 318 -22.76 -26.50 -14.60
C ILE A 318 -22.48 -25.35 -15.55
N VAL A 319 -21.27 -24.79 -15.47
CA VAL A 319 -20.87 -23.60 -16.23
C VAL A 319 -20.48 -23.96 -17.66
N GLY A 320 -19.91 -25.16 -17.87
CA GLY A 320 -19.27 -25.53 -19.11
C GLY A 320 -20.22 -25.64 -20.31
N LYS A 321 -21.53 -25.72 -20.04
CA LYS A 321 -22.58 -25.71 -21.06
C LYS A 321 -23.01 -24.32 -21.49
N TRP A 322 -22.63 -23.28 -20.75
CA TRP A 322 -22.99 -21.90 -21.04
C TRP A 322 -22.06 -21.32 -22.09
N ASP A 323 -22.64 -20.53 -22.98
CA ASP A 323 -21.88 -19.73 -23.93
C ASP A 323 -21.07 -18.69 -23.15
N MET A 324 -19.81 -18.52 -23.53
CA MET A 324 -18.91 -17.56 -22.92
C MET A 324 -19.10 -16.19 -23.54
N TYR A 325 -19.26 -15.18 -22.69
CA TYR A 325 -19.40 -13.79 -23.08
C TYR A 325 -18.24 -12.98 -22.49
N GLU A 326 -17.84 -11.94 -23.22
CA GLU A 326 -16.87 -10.96 -22.76
C GLU A 326 -17.51 -9.58 -22.75
N ARG A 327 -17.20 -8.79 -21.72
CA ARG A 327 -17.62 -7.39 -21.63
C ARG A 327 -16.75 -6.55 -22.56
N ALA A 328 -17.34 -6.02 -23.63
CA ALA A 328 -16.64 -5.13 -24.54
C ALA A 328 -16.44 -3.75 -23.87
N GLY A 329 -15.22 -3.20 -23.88
CA GLY A 329 -14.99 -1.82 -23.43
C GLY A 329 -14.27 -1.62 -22.08
N THR A 330 -13.48 -2.59 -21.62
CA THR A 330 -12.61 -2.46 -20.42
C THR A 330 -11.37 -1.56 -20.62
N GLY A 331 -11.48 -0.55 -21.48
CA GLY A 331 -10.43 0.45 -21.67
C GLY A 331 -10.23 1.34 -20.44
N PRO A 332 -9.08 2.03 -20.35
CA PRO A 332 -8.84 3.03 -19.30
C PRO A 332 -9.90 4.14 -19.36
N SER A 333 -10.28 4.68 -18.19
CA SER A 333 -11.22 5.80 -18.11
C SER A 333 -10.68 7.03 -18.81
N GLN A 334 -11.55 7.67 -19.57
CA GLN A 334 -11.39 8.99 -20.15
C GLN A 334 -12.20 10.06 -19.40
N ALA A 335 -12.71 9.76 -18.20
CA ALA A 335 -13.49 10.71 -17.39
C ALA A 335 -12.77 12.05 -17.19
N ARG A 336 -11.44 12.02 -16.97
CA ARG A 336 -10.62 13.24 -16.84
C ARG A 336 -10.56 14.05 -18.14
N GLU A 337 -10.52 13.38 -19.29
CA GLU A 337 -10.53 14.04 -20.60
C GLU A 337 -11.92 14.60 -20.92
N LEU A 338 -12.99 13.89 -20.55
CA LEU A 338 -14.37 14.34 -20.65
C LEU A 338 -14.62 15.61 -19.82
N GLU A 339 -14.18 15.64 -18.56
CA GLU A 339 -14.28 16.82 -17.70
C GLU A 339 -13.51 18.01 -18.29
N SER A 340 -12.30 17.78 -18.78
CA SER A 340 -11.49 18.82 -19.43
C SER A 340 -12.16 19.37 -20.69
N ALA A 341 -12.78 18.51 -21.51
CA ALA A 341 -13.52 18.92 -22.69
C ALA A 341 -14.80 19.71 -22.34
N ARG A 342 -15.52 19.31 -21.28
CA ARG A 342 -16.69 20.04 -20.76
C ARG A 342 -16.31 21.43 -20.26
N ALA A 343 -15.25 21.55 -19.46
CA ALA A 343 -14.79 22.83 -18.94
C ALA A 343 -14.36 23.79 -20.06
N ARG A 344 -13.73 23.29 -21.13
CA ARG A 344 -13.38 24.10 -22.31
C ARG A 344 -14.60 24.56 -23.09
N LEU A 345 -15.62 23.71 -23.23
CA LEU A 345 -16.87 24.05 -23.89
C LEU A 345 -17.62 25.12 -23.09
N GLU A 346 -17.76 24.94 -21.78
CA GLU A 346 -18.41 25.88 -20.87
C GLU A 346 -17.71 27.25 -20.89
N LYS A 347 -16.37 27.26 -20.86
CA LYS A 347 -15.61 28.51 -21.00
C LYS A 347 -15.86 29.17 -22.36
N LEU A 348 -15.82 28.42 -23.45
CA LEU A 348 -16.05 28.97 -24.79
C LEU A 348 -17.46 29.58 -24.92
N GLU A 349 -18.47 28.95 -24.32
CA GLU A 349 -19.84 29.47 -24.25
C GLU A 349 -19.92 30.75 -23.40
N ALA A 350 -19.20 30.80 -22.27
CA ALA A 350 -19.13 31.99 -21.43
C ALA A 350 -18.42 33.17 -22.12
N ASP A 351 -17.28 32.93 -22.77
CA ASP A 351 -16.51 33.94 -23.52
C ASP A 351 -17.36 34.51 -24.68
N PHE A 352 -18.17 33.66 -25.34
CA PHE A 352 -19.14 34.11 -26.35
C PHE A 352 -20.25 34.98 -25.76
N LEU A 353 -20.83 34.59 -24.63
CA LEU A 353 -21.86 35.39 -23.93
C LEU A 353 -21.31 36.73 -23.40
N ALA A 354 -20.01 36.79 -23.11
CA ALA A 354 -19.32 38.00 -22.69
C ALA A 354 -18.99 38.97 -23.84
N GLY A 355 -19.29 38.60 -25.10
CA GLY A 355 -19.03 39.43 -26.28
C GLY A 355 -17.59 39.38 -26.79
N GLU A 356 -16.77 38.40 -26.37
CA GLU A 356 -15.37 38.29 -26.82
C GLU A 356 -15.23 37.86 -28.30
N TYR A 357 -16.34 37.55 -28.97
CA TYR A 357 -16.40 37.05 -30.36
C TYR A 357 -17.23 37.93 -31.32
N ASP A 358 -17.43 39.21 -30.99
CA ASP A 358 -18.26 40.15 -31.78
C ASP A 358 -17.57 40.76 -33.01
N GLY A 359 -16.30 40.44 -33.25
CA GLY A 359 -15.53 40.91 -34.40
C GLY A 359 -15.86 40.18 -35.72
N ALA A 360 -15.57 40.82 -36.85
CA ALA A 360 -15.82 40.27 -38.17
C ALA A 360 -15.16 38.88 -38.36
N GLY A 361 -15.96 37.84 -38.58
CA GLY A 361 -15.50 36.45 -38.75
C GLY A 361 -15.20 35.68 -37.46
N GLN A 362 -15.34 36.30 -36.29
CA GLN A 362 -15.14 35.64 -34.99
C GLN A 362 -16.32 34.74 -34.60
N GLU A 363 -17.54 35.09 -34.99
CA GLU A 363 -18.73 34.24 -34.80
C GLU A 363 -18.59 32.89 -35.54
N ASP A 364 -18.08 32.89 -36.77
CA ASP A 364 -17.80 31.66 -37.53
C ASP A 364 -16.66 30.84 -36.93
N SER A 365 -15.73 31.49 -36.22
CA SER A 365 -14.69 30.81 -35.44
C SER A 365 -15.29 30.12 -34.22
N TYR A 366 -16.15 30.83 -33.47
CA TYR A 366 -16.89 30.28 -32.34
C TYR A 366 -17.72 29.06 -32.75
N ARG A 367 -18.55 29.16 -33.81
CA ARG A 367 -19.39 28.05 -34.29
C ARG A 367 -18.58 26.81 -34.65
N ARG A 368 -17.38 26.97 -35.25
CA ARG A 368 -16.47 25.85 -35.56
C ARG A 368 -15.88 25.20 -34.31
N MET A 369 -15.39 26.00 -33.37
CA MET A 369 -14.83 25.51 -32.11
C MET A 369 -15.89 24.84 -31.24
N HIS A 370 -17.08 25.44 -31.14
CA HIS A 370 -18.23 24.91 -30.41
C HIS A 370 -18.67 23.56 -30.98
N LYS A 371 -18.83 23.45 -32.30
CA LYS A 371 -19.16 22.18 -32.97
C LYS A 371 -18.12 21.09 -32.72
N SER A 372 -16.84 21.44 -32.73
CA SER A 372 -15.75 20.49 -32.47
C SER A 372 -15.73 20.00 -31.02
N LEU A 373 -15.81 20.93 -30.06
CA LEU A 373 -15.79 20.62 -28.63
C LEU A 373 -17.05 19.88 -28.18
N SER A 374 -18.24 20.31 -28.62
CA SER A 374 -19.50 19.61 -28.34
C SER A 374 -19.50 18.19 -28.92
N GLY A 375 -19.00 18.00 -30.15
CA GLY A 375 -18.80 16.68 -30.75
C GLY A 375 -17.84 15.81 -29.94
N LYS A 376 -16.73 16.37 -29.46
CA LYS A 376 -15.77 15.66 -28.60
C LYS A 376 -16.39 15.27 -27.26
N VAL A 377 -17.14 16.17 -26.61
CA VAL A 377 -17.85 15.87 -25.35
C VAL A 377 -18.88 14.76 -25.57
N ALA A 378 -19.66 14.81 -26.65
CA ALA A 378 -20.65 13.78 -26.96
C ALA A 378 -20.00 12.41 -27.18
N LEU A 379 -18.89 12.36 -27.93
CA LEU A 379 -18.13 11.13 -28.16
C LEU A 379 -17.58 10.53 -26.84
N LEU A 380 -16.88 11.35 -26.05
CA LEU A 380 -16.29 10.92 -24.78
C LEU A 380 -17.35 10.51 -23.76
N ALA A 381 -18.49 11.21 -23.72
CA ALA A 381 -19.62 10.86 -22.86
C ALA A 381 -20.21 9.49 -23.25
N LYS A 382 -20.42 9.27 -24.55
CA LYS A 382 -20.88 7.97 -25.07
C LYS A 382 -19.90 6.85 -24.74
N GLN A 383 -18.58 7.09 -24.88
CA GLN A 383 -17.55 6.12 -24.54
C GLN A 383 -17.50 5.80 -23.05
N GLU A 384 -17.65 6.79 -22.17
CA GLU A 384 -17.74 6.54 -20.72
C GLU A 384 -19.03 5.83 -20.33
N GLU A 385 -20.15 6.11 -21.01
CA GLU A 385 -21.42 5.41 -20.81
C GLU A 385 -21.34 3.94 -21.25
N GLU A 386 -20.81 3.67 -22.45
CA GLU A 386 -20.53 2.31 -22.95
C GLU A 386 -19.54 1.57 -22.05
N ARG A 387 -18.53 2.25 -21.50
CA ARG A 387 -17.60 1.68 -20.52
C ARG A 387 -18.25 1.37 -19.18
N ALA A 388 -19.18 2.23 -18.73
CA ALA A 388 -19.92 2.02 -17.49
C ALA A 388 -20.92 0.86 -17.62
N ASN A 389 -21.47 0.64 -18.82
CA ASN A 389 -22.37 -0.46 -19.16
C ASN A 389 -21.86 -1.25 -20.38
N PRO A 390 -20.77 -2.03 -20.21
CA PRO A 390 -20.15 -2.73 -21.32
C PRO A 390 -21.08 -3.81 -21.89
N GLU A 391 -21.35 -3.74 -23.19
CA GLU A 391 -22.14 -4.74 -23.88
C GLU A 391 -21.48 -6.13 -23.80
N LEU A 392 -22.30 -7.14 -23.53
CA LEU A 392 -21.86 -8.53 -23.54
C LEU A 392 -21.78 -9.02 -24.98
N LYS A 393 -20.57 -9.35 -25.44
CA LYS A 393 -20.34 -9.97 -26.74
C LYS A 393 -20.13 -11.47 -26.57
N SER A 394 -20.89 -12.25 -27.33
CA SER A 394 -20.69 -13.70 -27.39
C SER A 394 -19.34 -14.00 -28.04
N THR A 395 -18.56 -14.88 -27.40
CA THR A 395 -17.27 -15.33 -27.93
C THR A 395 -17.42 -16.48 -28.93
N GLY A 396 -18.63 -17.02 -29.10
CA GLY A 396 -18.90 -18.19 -29.94
C GLY A 396 -18.35 -19.51 -29.38
N LYS A 397 -17.78 -19.51 -28.16
CA LYS A 397 -17.24 -20.67 -27.46
C LYS A 397 -17.98 -20.89 -26.16
N LYS A 398 -17.95 -22.11 -25.63
CA LYS A 398 -18.49 -22.41 -24.29
C LYS A 398 -17.41 -22.28 -23.22
N TYR A 399 -17.81 -21.95 -21.99
CA TYR A 399 -16.88 -21.90 -20.86
C TYR A 399 -16.12 -23.22 -20.64
N GLY A 400 -16.77 -24.36 -20.90
CA GLY A 400 -16.17 -25.69 -20.74
C GLY A 400 -15.04 -25.93 -21.72
N GLU A 401 -15.26 -25.63 -23.00
CA GLU A 401 -14.27 -25.78 -24.07
C GLU A 401 -13.02 -24.91 -23.79
N VAL A 402 -13.24 -23.68 -23.33
CA VAL A 402 -12.15 -22.75 -22.96
C VAL A 402 -11.42 -23.25 -21.72
N TRP A 403 -12.12 -23.77 -20.72
CA TRP A 403 -11.51 -24.31 -19.50
C TRP A 403 -10.66 -25.57 -19.76
N GLU A 404 -11.13 -26.46 -20.64
CA GLU A 404 -10.43 -27.70 -20.97
C GLU A 404 -9.13 -27.47 -21.73
N ALA A 405 -9.13 -26.51 -22.66
CA ALA A 405 -7.96 -26.14 -23.46
C ALA A 405 -6.84 -25.45 -22.65
N LYS A 406 -7.15 -24.94 -21.44
CA LYS A 406 -6.22 -24.19 -20.59
C LYS A 406 -5.35 -25.12 -19.74
N ASP A 407 -4.09 -24.72 -19.57
CA ASP A 407 -3.22 -25.32 -18.58
C ASP A 407 -3.54 -24.84 -17.15
N GLN A 408 -2.77 -25.28 -16.15
CA GLN A 408 -3.04 -24.92 -14.76
C GLN A 408 -2.84 -23.42 -14.45
N GLU A 409 -1.91 -22.74 -15.11
CA GLU A 409 -1.66 -21.31 -14.89
C GLU A 409 -2.76 -20.47 -15.56
N ASP A 410 -3.14 -20.82 -16.78
CA ASP A 410 -4.25 -20.20 -17.49
C ASP A 410 -5.59 -20.40 -16.78
N ARG A 411 -5.82 -21.58 -16.19
CA ARG A 411 -7.01 -21.85 -15.36
C ARG A 411 -7.01 -20.96 -14.11
N ARG A 412 -5.85 -20.69 -13.50
CA ARG A 412 -5.75 -19.76 -12.37
C ARG A 412 -6.08 -18.34 -12.77
N GLU A 413 -5.58 -17.90 -13.91
CA GLU A 413 -5.89 -16.58 -14.44
C GLU A 413 -7.37 -16.47 -14.74
N PHE A 414 -7.96 -17.46 -15.41
CA PHE A 414 -9.40 -17.54 -15.64
C PHE A 414 -10.21 -17.35 -14.36
N LEU A 415 -9.91 -18.10 -13.29
CA LEU A 415 -10.61 -17.98 -12.00
C LEU A 415 -10.49 -16.57 -11.40
N ARG A 416 -9.36 -15.89 -11.61
CA ARG A 416 -9.14 -14.53 -11.10
C ARG A 416 -9.86 -13.48 -11.92
N THR A 417 -9.77 -13.58 -13.25
CA THR A 417 -10.38 -12.65 -14.20
C THR A 417 -11.89 -12.59 -14.01
N TYR A 418 -12.51 -13.73 -13.71
CA TYR A 418 -13.95 -13.83 -13.48
C TYR A 418 -14.37 -13.70 -12.00
N ASP A 419 -13.45 -13.31 -11.11
CA ASP A 419 -13.64 -13.23 -9.64
C ASP A 419 -14.33 -14.47 -9.02
N VAL A 420 -13.94 -15.66 -9.50
CA VAL A 420 -14.48 -16.93 -8.97
C VAL A 420 -13.91 -17.15 -7.57
N LYS A 421 -14.80 -17.24 -6.58
CA LYS A 421 -14.44 -17.41 -5.17
C LYS A 421 -14.85 -18.79 -4.68
N ILE A 422 -13.93 -19.45 -3.99
CA ILE A 422 -14.12 -20.81 -3.50
C ILE A 422 -13.88 -20.82 -1.99
N TRP A 423 -14.81 -21.39 -1.23
CA TRP A 423 -14.68 -21.62 0.20
C TRP A 423 -14.78 -23.10 0.50
N ALA A 424 -13.94 -23.58 1.42
CA ALA A 424 -13.99 -24.96 1.87
C ALA A 424 -13.87 -25.10 3.39
N TRP A 425 -14.52 -26.14 3.92
CA TRP A 425 -14.59 -26.51 5.33
C TRP A 425 -14.06 -27.91 5.58
N ASN A 426 -13.59 -28.15 6.81
CA ASN A 426 -13.07 -29.47 7.20
C ASN A 426 -14.16 -30.52 7.43
N LYS A 427 -15.40 -30.09 7.71
CA LYS A 427 -16.57 -30.91 7.94
C LYS A 427 -17.71 -30.35 7.10
N GLY A 428 -18.39 -31.22 6.37
CA GLY A 428 -19.64 -30.92 5.69
C GLY A 428 -20.86 -31.42 6.47
N THR A 429 -22.00 -31.54 5.80
CA THR A 429 -23.24 -32.15 6.31
C THR A 429 -23.07 -33.65 6.61
N ASP A 430 -22.39 -34.38 5.72
CA ASP A 430 -22.04 -35.78 5.91
C ASP A 430 -20.74 -35.90 6.71
N GLU A 431 -20.78 -36.69 7.79
CA GLU A 431 -19.61 -36.92 8.64
C GLU A 431 -18.44 -37.49 7.82
N GLY A 432 -17.27 -36.87 7.94
CA GLY A 432 -16.04 -37.29 7.25
C GLY A 432 -15.82 -36.66 5.87
N GLN A 433 -16.84 -36.06 5.26
CA GLN A 433 -16.70 -35.36 3.98
C GLN A 433 -16.46 -33.85 4.15
N LYS A 434 -15.87 -33.22 3.13
CA LYS A 434 -15.53 -31.79 3.14
C LYS A 434 -16.67 -30.97 2.57
N GLY A 435 -17.00 -29.87 3.24
CA GLY A 435 -17.94 -28.90 2.71
C GLY A 435 -17.24 -27.94 1.74
N MET A 436 -17.84 -27.70 0.58
CA MET A 436 -17.28 -26.82 -0.45
C MET A 436 -18.35 -25.91 -1.01
N VAL A 437 -17.97 -24.67 -1.31
CA VAL A 437 -18.82 -23.64 -1.86
C VAL A 437 -18.05 -22.88 -2.92
N MET A 438 -18.66 -22.64 -4.08
CA MET A 438 -18.10 -21.86 -5.18
C MET A 438 -19.12 -20.80 -5.61
N ASP A 439 -18.66 -19.55 -5.59
CA ASP A 439 -19.32 -18.40 -6.19
C ASP A 439 -18.65 -18.16 -7.54
N LEU A 440 -19.45 -18.18 -8.59
CA LEU A 440 -18.99 -18.05 -9.97
C LEU A 440 -18.64 -16.60 -10.35
N GLY A 441 -18.81 -15.63 -9.44
CA GLY A 441 -18.40 -14.26 -9.66
C GLY A 441 -19.07 -13.65 -10.89
N ASP A 442 -18.26 -13.08 -11.77
CA ASP A 442 -18.72 -12.37 -12.96
C ASP A 442 -19.43 -13.29 -13.96
N ILE A 443 -19.10 -14.58 -13.98
CA ILE A 443 -19.79 -15.57 -14.82
C ILE A 443 -21.28 -15.64 -14.46
N GLN A 444 -21.61 -15.61 -13.15
CA GLN A 444 -23.01 -15.63 -12.72
C GLN A 444 -23.72 -14.31 -12.99
N VAL A 445 -23.01 -13.18 -12.88
CA VAL A 445 -23.55 -11.86 -13.18
C VAL A 445 -23.95 -11.79 -14.65
N MET A 446 -23.05 -12.19 -15.55
CA MET A 446 -23.32 -12.22 -16.98
C MET A 446 -24.46 -13.19 -17.35
N ALA A 447 -24.49 -14.38 -16.75
CA ALA A 447 -25.58 -15.33 -16.97
C ALA A 447 -26.96 -14.77 -16.53
N ASN A 448 -26.99 -14.02 -15.44
CA ASN A 448 -28.21 -13.37 -14.95
C ASN A 448 -28.66 -12.21 -15.86
N GLU A 449 -27.73 -11.38 -16.33
CA GLU A 449 -27.99 -10.27 -17.26
C GLU A 449 -28.60 -10.75 -18.58
N LEU A 450 -28.11 -11.89 -19.08
CA LEU A 450 -28.60 -12.51 -20.31
C LEU A 450 -29.89 -13.31 -20.12
N ALA A 451 -30.46 -13.32 -18.91
CA ALA A 451 -31.61 -14.15 -18.54
C ALA A 451 -31.45 -15.63 -18.95
N LEU A 452 -30.21 -16.15 -18.92
CA LEU A 452 -29.88 -17.55 -19.15
C LEU A 452 -30.36 -18.37 -17.94
N SER A 453 -31.68 -18.45 -17.77
CA SER A 453 -32.29 -19.30 -16.76
C SER A 453 -32.02 -20.74 -17.16
N ARG A 454 -31.54 -21.55 -16.20
CA ARG A 454 -31.83 -23.00 -16.25
C ARG A 454 -33.34 -23.16 -16.50
N PRO A 455 -33.76 -24.09 -17.37
CA PRO A 455 -35.18 -24.39 -17.49
C PRO A 455 -35.71 -24.78 -16.09
N GLY A 456 -36.60 -23.97 -15.51
CA GLY A 456 -37.40 -24.38 -14.35
C GLY A 456 -37.59 -23.42 -13.16
N LYS A 457 -36.96 -22.24 -13.04
CA LYS A 457 -37.28 -21.31 -11.93
C LYS A 457 -37.22 -19.84 -12.32
N LYS A 458 -38.39 -19.17 -12.35
CA LYS A 458 -38.54 -17.70 -12.37
C LYS A 458 -38.56 -17.18 -10.92
N GLY A 459 -37.65 -16.27 -10.58
CA GLY A 459 -37.64 -15.56 -9.29
C GLY A 459 -36.41 -14.66 -9.16
N LYS A 460 -36.56 -13.50 -8.50
CA LYS A 460 -35.52 -12.46 -8.33
C LYS A 460 -34.15 -13.06 -7.98
N THR A 461 -33.13 -12.64 -8.71
CA THR A 461 -31.75 -13.14 -8.80
C THR A 461 -31.02 -13.12 -7.45
N ALA A 462 -31.16 -14.19 -6.68
CA ALA A 462 -30.20 -14.52 -5.63
C ALA A 462 -28.87 -14.93 -6.29
N ARG A 463 -27.73 -14.40 -5.81
CA ARG A 463 -26.38 -14.81 -6.24
C ARG A 463 -26.27 -16.33 -6.10
N LEU A 464 -26.20 -17.04 -7.23
CA LEU A 464 -26.22 -18.50 -7.25
C LEU A 464 -24.88 -19.00 -6.75
N VAL A 465 -24.91 -19.89 -5.77
CA VAL A 465 -23.72 -20.46 -5.15
C VAL A 465 -23.78 -21.97 -5.34
N ILE A 466 -22.77 -22.53 -6.01
CA ILE A 466 -22.63 -23.98 -6.15
C ILE A 466 -22.08 -24.51 -4.83
N SER A 467 -22.70 -25.55 -4.30
CA SER A 467 -22.38 -26.03 -2.97
C SER A 467 -22.37 -27.55 -2.93
N HIS A 468 -21.35 -28.12 -2.32
CA HIS A 468 -21.21 -29.55 -2.10
C HIS A 468 -21.07 -29.82 -0.60
N ASN A 469 -21.95 -30.67 -0.08
CA ASN A 469 -21.91 -31.15 1.30
C ASN A 469 -21.78 -30.04 2.36
N VAL A 470 -22.63 -29.02 2.31
CA VAL A 470 -22.62 -27.90 3.28
C VAL A 470 -24.01 -27.64 3.86
N PRO A 471 -24.11 -27.37 5.18
CA PRO A 471 -25.33 -26.86 5.76
C PRO A 471 -25.66 -25.43 5.28
N GLU A 472 -26.93 -25.03 5.40
CA GLU A 472 -27.42 -23.75 4.87
C GLU A 472 -26.68 -22.54 5.45
N GLU A 473 -26.28 -22.60 6.72
CA GLU A 473 -25.44 -21.60 7.40
C GLU A 473 -24.10 -21.33 6.70
N TYR A 474 -23.48 -22.34 6.08
CA TYR A 474 -22.19 -22.18 5.42
C TYR A 474 -22.33 -21.45 4.09
N ARG A 475 -23.47 -21.61 3.40
CA ARG A 475 -23.79 -20.84 2.18
C ARG A 475 -23.93 -19.36 2.51
N TRP A 476 -24.66 -19.02 3.58
CA TRP A 476 -24.78 -17.62 4.02
C TRP A 476 -23.44 -17.03 4.47
N LYS A 477 -22.63 -17.82 5.16
CA LYS A 477 -21.29 -17.39 5.59
C LYS A 477 -20.36 -17.11 4.41
N ALA A 478 -20.41 -17.93 3.35
CA ALA A 478 -19.67 -17.67 2.10
C ALA A 478 -20.11 -16.36 1.44
N LEU A 479 -21.41 -16.13 1.34
CA LEU A 479 -21.97 -14.89 0.77
C LEU A 479 -21.63 -13.65 1.61
N ALA A 480 -21.55 -13.78 2.94
CA ALA A 480 -21.09 -12.71 3.81
C ALA A 480 -19.62 -12.35 3.54
N PHE A 481 -18.74 -13.36 3.39
CA PHE A 481 -17.35 -13.15 3.00
C PHE A 481 -17.17 -12.60 1.58
N ALA A 482 -18.15 -12.81 0.69
CA ALA A 482 -18.08 -12.30 -0.68
C ALA A 482 -18.42 -10.80 -0.78
N LYS A 483 -19.13 -10.25 0.22
CA LYS A 483 -19.49 -8.82 0.32
C LYS A 483 -18.43 -7.96 1.00
N SER A 484 -17.51 -8.58 1.75
CA SER A 484 -16.34 -7.97 2.40
C SER A 484 -15.10 -8.06 1.53
#